data_AF-A0A7K3ITP5-F1
#
_entry.id   AF-A0A7K3ITP5-F1
#
_cell.length_a   1.000
_cell.length_b   1.000
_cell.length_c   1.000
_cell.angle_alpha   90.00
_cell.angle_beta   90.00
_cell.angle_gamma   90.00
#
_symmetry.space_group_name_H-M   'P 1'
#
loop_
_entity.id
_entity.type
_entity.pdbx_description
1 polymer ?
#
loop_
_entity_poly.entity_id
_entity_poly.type
_entity_poly.pdbx_seq_one_letter_code
_entity_poly.pdbx_strand_id
1 'polypeptide(L)'
;MEKLRTYIQKNRELFESDPLPEGHKGRFLERLSESQPARRYFRFNYLIYISVAALLLLVLTIGVRFLKEDPATSLFADPCSGESYSCYYDRILKLSNRIEYDTRSLPQYRRQEILMNMKSLMPGSSEDFTEMLPEEISEKEAERLKREYYQRLYEGMKEIASLTN
;
A
#
# COMPACT_ATOMS: atom_id res chain seq x y z
N MET A 1 22.68 36.14 40.60
CA MET A 1 24.06 35.67 40.86
C MET A 1 24.86 36.59 41.77
N GLU A 2 24.74 37.93 41.68
CA GLU A 2 25.51 38.86 42.53
C GLU A 2 25.25 38.70 44.04
N LYS A 3 23.98 38.65 44.48
CA LYS A 3 23.63 38.49 45.90
C LYS A 3 24.23 37.24 46.54
N LEU A 4 24.29 36.13 45.80
CA LEU A 4 24.89 34.87 46.26
C LEU A 4 26.41 35.01 46.39
N ARG A 5 27.05 35.66 45.40
CA ARG A 5 28.49 35.92 45.42
C ARG A 5 28.87 36.78 46.63
N THR A 6 28.11 37.84 46.93
CA THR A 6 28.35 38.69 48.09
C THR A 6 28.13 37.94 49.41
N TYR A 7 27.14 37.04 49.46
CA TYR A 7 26.85 36.23 50.65
C TYR A 7 27.98 35.23 50.94
N ILE A 8 28.46 34.51 49.92
CA ILE A 8 29.60 33.58 50.06
C ILE A 8 30.85 34.33 50.50
N GLN A 9 31.10 35.50 49.91
CA GLN A 9 32.29 36.29 50.22
C GLN A 9 32.27 36.86 51.65
N LYS A 10 31.09 37.22 52.18
CA LYS A 10 30.92 37.69 53.56
C LYS A 10 30.98 36.57 54.62
N ASN A 11 30.69 35.34 54.24
CA ASN A 11 30.59 34.19 55.14
C ASN A 11 31.64 33.12 54.82
N ARG A 12 32.75 33.52 54.19
CA ARG A 12 33.76 32.60 53.63
C ARG A 12 34.31 31.62 54.67
N GLU A 13 34.55 32.10 55.89
CA GLU A 13 35.08 31.30 56.99
C GLU A 13 34.19 30.09 57.31
N LEU A 14 32.86 30.25 57.24
CA LEU A 14 31.88 29.17 57.46
C LEU A 14 31.93 28.06 56.41
N PHE A 15 32.52 28.33 55.24
CA PHE A 15 32.70 27.33 54.18
C PHE A 15 34.09 26.68 54.19
N GLU A 16 35.07 27.29 54.87
CA GLU A 16 36.46 26.80 54.91
C GLU A 16 36.80 26.07 56.21
N SER A 17 36.10 26.35 57.33
CA SER A 17 36.40 25.78 58.65
C SER A 17 35.79 24.41 58.92
N ASP A 18 34.64 24.10 58.35
CA ASP A 18 33.90 22.89 58.67
C ASP A 18 34.23 21.75 57.70
N PRO A 19 34.69 20.58 58.20
CA PRO A 19 34.86 19.43 57.35
C PRO A 19 33.50 19.03 56.76
N LEU A 20 33.44 18.91 55.44
CA LEU A 20 32.24 18.45 54.75
C LEU A 20 31.82 17.08 55.30
N PRO A 21 30.52 16.84 55.54
CA PRO A 21 30.03 15.54 55.98
C PRO A 21 30.53 14.43 55.04
N GLU A 22 30.93 13.29 55.62
CA GLU A 22 31.42 12.17 54.83
C GLU A 22 30.42 11.78 53.73
N GLY A 23 30.96 11.53 52.53
CA GLY A 23 30.16 11.20 51.34
C GLY A 23 29.44 12.38 50.68
N HIS A 24 29.51 13.61 51.20
CA HIS A 24 28.85 14.78 50.58
C HIS A 24 29.34 15.04 49.14
N LYS A 25 30.65 14.96 48.91
CA LYS A 25 31.25 15.08 47.57
C LYS A 25 30.71 14.03 46.61
N GLY A 26 30.58 12.79 47.08
CA GLY A 26 30.02 11.68 46.29
C GLY A 26 28.56 11.94 45.91
N ARG A 27 27.71 12.25 46.91
CA ARG A 27 26.28 12.56 46.71
C ARG A 27 26.07 13.77 45.80
N PHE A 28 26.94 14.78 45.88
CA PHE A 28 26.88 15.95 45.01
C PHE A 28 27.22 15.59 43.56
N LEU A 29 28.32 14.85 43.34
CA LEU A 29 28.72 14.39 42.00
C LEU A 29 27.69 13.46 41.36
N GLU A 30 27.09 12.58 42.16
CA GLU A 30 26.01 11.67 41.73
C GLU A 30 24.79 12.47 41.24
N ARG A 31 24.27 13.39 42.05
CA ARG A 31 23.18 14.29 41.65
C ARG A 31 23.53 15.16 40.45
N LEU A 32 24.79 15.62 40.35
CA LEU A 32 25.26 16.37 39.19
C LEU A 32 25.19 15.50 37.91
N SER A 33 25.55 14.22 38.01
CA SER A 33 25.50 13.27 36.90
C SER A 33 24.08 12.90 36.49
N GLU A 34 23.15 12.78 37.45
CA GLU A 34 21.72 12.53 37.19
C GLU A 34 21.01 13.74 36.57
N SER A 35 21.45 14.97 36.91
CA SER A 35 20.84 16.22 36.44
C SER A 35 21.26 16.64 35.03
N GLN A 36 22.14 15.90 34.33
CA GLN A 36 22.58 16.28 32.99
C GLN A 36 21.50 16.00 31.93
N PRO A 37 20.91 17.04 31.30
CA PRO A 37 19.86 16.87 30.29
C PRO A 37 20.39 16.25 28.97
N ALA A 38 21.71 16.21 28.77
CA ALA A 38 22.35 15.76 27.55
C ALA A 38 21.95 14.32 27.18
N ARG A 39 21.92 13.38 28.13
CA ARG A 39 21.55 11.97 27.85
C ARG A 39 20.10 11.80 27.41
N ARG A 40 19.18 12.63 27.89
CA ARG A 40 17.77 12.64 27.45
C ARG A 40 17.63 13.25 26.05
N TYR A 41 18.34 14.35 25.79
CA TYR A 41 18.31 15.04 24.50
C TYR A 41 18.81 14.16 23.34
N PHE A 42 19.93 13.44 23.52
CA PHE A 42 20.44 12.53 22.49
C PHE A 42 19.50 11.35 22.20
N ARG A 43 18.82 10.81 23.22
CA ARG A 43 17.85 9.72 23.04
C ARG A 43 16.60 10.19 22.29
N PHE A 44 16.10 11.38 22.58
CA PHE A 44 14.95 11.97 21.86
C PHE A 44 15.26 12.18 20.38
N ASN A 45 16.44 12.70 20.05
CA ASN A 45 16.84 12.89 18.66
C ASN A 45 16.89 11.55 17.91
N TYR A 46 17.45 10.49 18.51
CA TYR A 46 17.53 9.18 17.87
C TYR A 46 16.14 8.56 17.59
N LEU A 47 15.19 8.72 18.52
CA LEU A 47 13.80 8.26 18.31
C LEU A 47 13.10 9.00 17.17
N ILE A 48 13.34 10.31 17.04
CA ILE A 48 12.82 11.11 15.92
C ILE A 48 13.43 10.64 14.59
N TYR A 49 14.75 10.42 14.53
CA TYR A 49 15.38 9.92 13.31
C TYR A 49 14.88 8.53 12.90
N ILE A 50 14.67 7.62 13.87
CA ILE A 50 14.09 6.30 13.60
C ILE A 50 12.66 6.43 13.06
N SER A 51 11.82 7.29 13.64
CA SER A 51 10.43 7.44 13.18
C SER A 51 10.37 8.03 11.77
N VAL A 52 11.23 9.02 11.47
CA VAL A 52 11.33 9.62 10.14
C VAL A 52 11.82 8.60 9.13
N ALA A 53 12.86 7.82 9.45
CA ALA A 53 13.38 6.78 8.56
C ALA A 53 12.34 5.67 8.30
N ALA A 54 11.60 5.23 9.32
CA ALA A 54 10.54 4.24 9.18
C ALA A 54 9.38 4.77 8.31
N LEU A 55 9.00 6.04 8.49
CA LEU A 55 7.97 6.68 7.68
C LEU A 55 8.42 6.83 6.21
N LEU A 56 9.69 7.17 5.98
CA LEU A 56 10.27 7.27 4.64
C LEU A 56 10.34 5.90 3.96
N LEU A 57 10.67 4.83 4.70
CA LEU A 57 10.61 3.46 4.21
C LEU A 57 9.17 3.02 3.90
N LEU A 58 8.20 3.36 4.74
CA LEU A 58 6.78 3.11 4.44
C LEU A 58 6.33 3.86 3.19
N VAL A 59 6.66 5.15 3.06
CA VAL A 59 6.32 5.96 1.89
C VAL A 59 7.02 5.45 0.63
N LEU A 60 8.26 4.97 0.71
CA LEU A 60 8.94 4.37 -0.45
C LEU A 60 8.38 2.99 -0.79
N THR A 61 8.15 2.12 0.19
CA THR A 61 7.64 0.76 -0.08
C THR A 61 6.19 0.77 -0.56
N ILE A 62 5.34 1.59 0.06
CA ILE A 62 3.95 1.79 -0.35
C ILE A 62 3.91 2.68 -1.59
N GLY A 63 4.60 3.82 -1.60
CA GLY A 63 4.59 4.76 -2.73
C GLY A 63 5.17 4.19 -4.01
N VAL A 64 6.21 3.35 -3.98
CA VAL A 64 6.71 2.66 -5.19
C VAL A 64 5.73 1.59 -5.68
N ARG A 65 4.96 0.96 -4.79
CA ARG A 65 3.87 0.06 -5.17
C ARG A 65 2.69 0.83 -5.79
N PHE A 66 2.32 1.97 -5.21
CA PHE A 66 1.24 2.84 -5.70
C PHE A 66 1.61 3.65 -6.95
N LEU A 67 2.89 4.01 -7.16
CA LEU A 67 3.35 4.64 -8.42
C LEU A 67 3.36 3.64 -9.59
N LYS A 68 3.36 2.34 -9.31
CA LYS A 68 3.23 1.29 -10.32
C LYS A 68 1.76 0.90 -10.57
N GLU A 69 0.87 1.22 -9.65
CA GLU A 69 -0.55 0.90 -9.69
C GLU A 69 -1.33 2.09 -9.12
N ASP A 70 -1.73 3.04 -9.98
CA ASP A 70 -2.62 4.12 -9.57
C ASP A 70 -3.97 3.51 -9.10
N PRO A 71 -4.35 3.62 -7.81
CA PRO A 71 -5.58 3.03 -7.27
C PRO A 71 -6.84 3.81 -7.69
N ALA A 72 -6.68 5.06 -8.13
CA ALA A 72 -7.78 5.91 -8.56
C ALA A 72 -8.07 5.75 -10.06
N THR A 73 -7.04 5.42 -10.85
CA THR A 73 -7.19 5.08 -12.27
C THR A 73 -7.54 3.60 -12.45
N SER A 74 -7.15 2.70 -11.54
CA SER A 74 -7.41 1.25 -11.67
C SER A 74 -8.88 0.82 -11.57
N LEU A 75 -9.78 1.69 -11.09
CA LEU A 75 -11.22 1.40 -11.05
C LEU A 75 -11.90 1.63 -12.42
N PHE A 76 -11.29 2.43 -13.29
CA PHE A 76 -11.84 2.80 -14.61
C PHE A 76 -10.84 2.64 -15.77
N ALA A 77 -9.59 2.25 -15.48
CA ALA A 77 -8.59 1.96 -16.49
C ALA A 77 -8.92 0.62 -17.13
N ASP A 78 -9.06 0.65 -18.45
CA ASP A 78 -9.14 -0.54 -19.28
C ASP A 78 -7.94 -1.46 -18.96
N PRO A 79 -8.16 -2.68 -18.45
CA PRO A 79 -7.08 -3.57 -18.00
C PRO A 79 -6.20 -4.07 -19.15
N CYS A 80 -6.57 -3.78 -20.40
CA CYS A 80 -5.85 -4.12 -21.61
C CYS A 80 -5.50 -2.87 -22.45
N SER A 81 -5.42 -1.68 -21.83
CA SER A 81 -5.14 -0.43 -22.56
C SER A 81 -3.83 -0.51 -23.34
N GLY A 82 -3.89 -0.45 -24.66
CA GLY A 82 -2.72 -0.53 -25.55
C GLY A 82 -2.22 -1.95 -25.85
N GLU A 83 -2.88 -2.99 -25.33
CA GLU A 83 -2.57 -4.39 -25.60
C GLU A 83 -3.47 -4.96 -26.72
N SER A 84 -3.09 -6.13 -27.26
CA SER A 84 -3.85 -6.81 -28.31
C SER A 84 -5.17 -7.41 -27.78
N TYR A 85 -6.10 -7.73 -28.67
CA TYR A 85 -7.41 -8.31 -28.32
C TYR A 85 -7.30 -9.62 -27.49
N SER A 86 -6.19 -10.36 -27.60
CA SER A 86 -5.95 -11.57 -26.81
C SER A 86 -5.89 -11.32 -25.29
N CYS A 87 -5.53 -10.10 -24.85
CA CYS A 87 -5.56 -9.74 -23.43
C CYS A 87 -6.97 -9.90 -22.85
N TYR A 88 -8.01 -9.44 -23.55
CA TYR A 88 -9.39 -9.59 -23.07
C TYR A 88 -9.82 -11.05 -23.02
N TYR A 89 -9.41 -11.86 -24.00
CA TYR A 89 -9.66 -13.30 -23.99
C TYR A 89 -9.07 -13.98 -22.74
N ASP A 90 -7.81 -13.70 -22.42
CA ASP A 90 -7.16 -14.22 -21.21
C ASP A 90 -7.85 -13.75 -19.92
N ARG A 91 -8.34 -12.50 -19.90
CA ARG A 91 -9.11 -11.95 -18.78
C ARG A 91 -10.46 -12.66 -18.64
N ILE A 92 -11.17 -12.94 -19.73
CA ILE A 92 -12.41 -13.72 -19.75
C ILE A 92 -12.18 -15.11 -19.16
N LEU A 93 -11.12 -15.81 -19.58
CA LEU A 93 -10.77 -17.14 -19.05
C LEU A 93 -10.45 -17.11 -17.54
N LYS A 94 -9.73 -16.09 -17.07
CA LYS A 94 -9.46 -15.93 -15.64
C LYS A 94 -10.75 -15.66 -14.86
N LEU A 95 -11.63 -14.83 -15.40
CA LEU A 95 -12.90 -14.50 -14.76
C LEU A 95 -13.84 -15.72 -14.72
N SER A 96 -13.91 -16.51 -15.78
CA SER A 96 -14.76 -17.70 -15.83
C SER A 96 -14.38 -18.74 -14.78
N ASN A 97 -13.07 -19.03 -14.65
CA ASN A 97 -12.55 -19.90 -13.59
C ASN A 97 -12.90 -19.39 -12.19
N ARG A 98 -12.83 -18.07 -11.99
CA ARG A 98 -13.21 -17.44 -10.72
C ARG A 98 -14.71 -17.57 -10.44
N ILE A 99 -15.57 -17.28 -11.42
CA ILE A 99 -17.02 -17.46 -11.30
C ILE A 99 -17.35 -18.91 -10.95
N GLU A 100 -16.74 -19.88 -11.63
CA GLU A 100 -16.98 -21.29 -11.35
C GLU A 100 -16.57 -21.68 -9.92
N TYR A 101 -15.48 -21.11 -9.41
CA TYR A 101 -15.05 -21.31 -8.04
C TYR A 101 -16.00 -20.65 -7.02
N ASP A 102 -16.32 -19.37 -7.22
CA ASP A 102 -17.11 -18.55 -6.29
C ASP A 102 -18.58 -19.04 -6.21
N THR A 103 -19.09 -19.67 -7.27
CA THR A 103 -20.46 -20.21 -7.29
C THR A 103 -20.64 -21.54 -6.54
N ARG A 104 -19.58 -22.18 -6.04
CA ARG A 104 -19.65 -23.53 -5.43
C ARG A 104 -20.50 -23.59 -4.16
N SER A 105 -20.54 -22.49 -3.39
CA SER A 105 -21.32 -22.39 -2.15
C SER A 105 -22.76 -21.91 -2.38
N LEU A 106 -23.12 -21.53 -3.61
CA LEU A 106 -24.46 -21.06 -3.92
C LEU A 106 -25.46 -22.22 -4.06
N PRO A 107 -26.76 -21.98 -3.81
CA PRO A 107 -27.82 -22.94 -4.13
C PRO A 107 -27.77 -23.39 -5.59
N GLN A 108 -28.13 -24.65 -5.85
CA GLN A 108 -28.01 -25.27 -7.18
C GLN A 108 -28.68 -24.45 -8.30
N TYR A 109 -29.88 -23.92 -8.05
CA TYR A 109 -30.61 -23.13 -9.05
C TYR A 109 -29.83 -21.86 -9.45
N ARG A 110 -29.30 -21.13 -8.46
CA ARG A 110 -28.55 -19.89 -8.68
C ARG A 110 -27.21 -20.16 -9.35
N ARG A 111 -26.54 -21.25 -8.95
CA ARG A 111 -25.31 -21.72 -9.60
C ARG A 111 -25.56 -22.06 -11.06
N GLN A 112 -26.63 -22.79 -11.38
CA GLN A 112 -26.96 -23.16 -12.75
C GLN A 112 -27.23 -21.94 -13.64
N GLU A 113 -28.02 -20.99 -13.14
CA GLU A 113 -28.30 -19.74 -13.85
C GLU A 113 -27.03 -18.97 -14.19
N ILE A 114 -26.15 -18.76 -13.21
CA ILE A 114 -24.88 -18.04 -13.40
C ILE A 114 -23.97 -18.76 -14.40
N LEU A 115 -23.81 -20.09 -14.27
CA LEU A 115 -22.94 -20.85 -15.16
C LEU A 115 -23.47 -20.92 -16.60
N MET A 116 -24.79 -20.96 -16.79
CA MET A 116 -25.40 -20.92 -18.13
C MET A 116 -25.19 -19.57 -18.80
N ASN A 117 -25.41 -18.47 -18.06
CA ASN A 117 -25.15 -17.13 -18.56
C ASN A 117 -23.67 -16.95 -18.90
N MET A 118 -22.78 -17.41 -18.01
CA MET A 118 -21.33 -17.38 -18.24
C MET A 118 -20.96 -18.13 -19.53
N LYS A 119 -21.48 -19.35 -19.70
CA LYS A 119 -21.20 -20.18 -20.88
C LYS A 119 -21.70 -19.54 -22.18
N SER A 120 -22.78 -18.77 -22.14
CA SER A 120 -23.31 -18.07 -23.33
C SER A 120 -22.42 -16.93 -23.82
N LEU A 121 -21.59 -16.35 -22.94
CA LEU A 121 -20.63 -15.28 -23.27
C LEU A 121 -19.22 -15.79 -23.57
N MET A 122 -18.96 -17.09 -23.34
CA MET A 122 -17.63 -17.66 -23.55
C MET A 122 -17.36 -17.86 -25.05
N PRO A 123 -16.31 -17.21 -25.60
CA PRO A 123 -15.89 -17.49 -26.97
C PRO A 123 -15.25 -18.88 -27.06
N GLY A 124 -15.41 -19.55 -28.21
CA GLY A 124 -14.89 -20.91 -28.41
C GLY A 124 -13.35 -20.97 -28.45
N SER A 125 -12.71 -19.92 -28.94
CA SER A 125 -11.26 -19.75 -29.01
C SER A 125 -10.92 -18.24 -29.01
N SER A 126 -9.63 -17.91 -28.97
CA SER A 126 -9.17 -16.52 -29.13
C SER A 126 -9.36 -15.98 -30.55
N GLU A 127 -9.59 -16.85 -31.53
CA GLU A 127 -9.74 -16.50 -32.96
C GLU A 127 -11.18 -16.66 -33.45
N ASP A 128 -12.11 -17.07 -32.59
CA ASP A 128 -13.50 -17.39 -32.92
C ASP A 128 -14.18 -16.23 -33.70
N PHE A 129 -13.96 -14.99 -33.25
CA PHE A 129 -14.47 -13.82 -33.96
C PHE A 129 -13.62 -13.43 -35.19
N THR A 130 -12.31 -13.69 -35.17
CA THR A 130 -11.41 -13.41 -36.30
C THR A 130 -11.86 -14.17 -37.54
N GLU A 131 -12.25 -15.44 -37.39
CA GLU A 131 -12.72 -16.30 -38.47
C GLU A 131 -14.08 -15.86 -39.07
N MET A 132 -14.83 -15.02 -38.36
CA MET A 132 -16.13 -14.50 -38.81
C MET A 132 -16.01 -13.17 -39.57
N LEU A 133 -14.82 -12.57 -39.62
CA LEU A 133 -14.61 -11.29 -40.27
C LEU A 133 -14.49 -11.45 -41.81
N PRO A 134 -15.16 -10.60 -42.60
CA PRO A 134 -15.02 -10.62 -44.05
C PRO A 134 -13.60 -10.23 -44.49
N GLU A 135 -13.09 -10.83 -45.57
CA GLU A 135 -11.72 -10.58 -46.07
C GLU A 135 -11.54 -9.15 -46.62
N GLU A 136 -12.63 -8.47 -46.97
CA GLU A 136 -12.61 -7.16 -47.62
C GLU A 136 -12.32 -6.00 -46.66
N ILE A 137 -12.28 -6.23 -45.35
CA ILE A 137 -12.04 -5.16 -44.36
C ILE A 137 -10.55 -4.85 -44.23
N SER A 138 -10.24 -3.60 -43.94
CA SER A 138 -8.87 -3.21 -43.64
C SER A 138 -8.38 -3.87 -42.33
N GLU A 139 -7.09 -4.22 -42.26
CA GLU A 139 -6.48 -4.81 -41.06
C GLU A 139 -6.70 -3.95 -39.81
N LYS A 140 -6.61 -2.62 -39.95
CA LYS A 140 -6.88 -1.67 -38.86
C LYS A 140 -8.32 -1.76 -38.35
N GLU A 141 -9.28 -1.96 -39.24
CA GLU A 141 -10.68 -2.12 -38.89
C GLU A 141 -10.95 -3.49 -38.28
N ALA A 142 -10.34 -4.54 -38.81
CA ALA A 142 -10.38 -5.88 -38.23
C ALA A 142 -9.87 -5.87 -36.78
N GLU A 143 -8.71 -5.26 -36.51
CA GLU A 143 -8.15 -5.13 -35.17
C GLU A 143 -9.07 -4.36 -34.22
N ARG A 144 -9.66 -3.25 -34.69
CA ARG A 144 -10.65 -2.50 -33.91
C ARG A 144 -11.86 -3.37 -33.54
N LEU A 145 -12.44 -4.07 -34.51
CA LEU A 145 -13.61 -4.92 -34.29
C LEU A 145 -13.31 -6.07 -33.33
N LYS A 146 -12.16 -6.75 -33.49
CA LYS A 146 -11.71 -7.81 -32.57
C LYS A 146 -11.60 -7.27 -31.15
N ARG A 147 -10.97 -6.11 -30.96
CA ARG A 147 -10.85 -5.49 -29.65
C ARG A 147 -12.21 -5.16 -29.04
N GLU A 148 -13.08 -4.50 -29.78
CA GLU A 148 -14.42 -4.11 -29.30
C GLU A 148 -15.26 -5.34 -28.93
N TYR A 149 -15.19 -6.41 -29.74
CA TYR A 149 -15.90 -7.66 -29.48
C TYR A 149 -15.49 -8.29 -28.15
N TYR A 150 -14.19 -8.57 -27.97
CA TYR A 150 -13.72 -9.22 -26.75
C TYR A 150 -13.81 -8.31 -25.51
N GLN A 151 -13.69 -6.99 -25.69
CA GLN A 151 -13.92 -6.04 -24.60
C GLN A 151 -15.38 -6.13 -24.09
N ARG A 152 -16.37 -6.17 -24.98
CA ARG A 152 -17.79 -6.29 -24.58
C ARG A 152 -18.08 -7.61 -23.88
N LEU A 153 -17.50 -8.71 -24.35
CA LEU A 153 -17.62 -10.00 -23.67
C LEU A 153 -17.01 -9.95 -22.26
N TYR A 154 -15.84 -9.34 -22.13
CA TYR A 154 -15.21 -9.14 -20.83
C TYR A 154 -16.06 -8.28 -19.89
N GLU A 155 -16.71 -7.22 -20.40
CA GLU A 155 -17.65 -6.40 -19.63
C GLU A 155 -18.86 -7.20 -19.14
N GLY A 156 -19.51 -7.98 -20.01
CA GLY A 156 -20.61 -8.86 -19.60
C GLY A 156 -20.17 -9.92 -18.58
N MET A 157 -18.97 -10.47 -18.72
CA MET A 157 -18.41 -11.41 -17.74
C MET A 157 -18.21 -10.77 -16.36
N LYS A 158 -17.79 -9.50 -16.29
CA LYS A 158 -17.70 -8.76 -15.01
C LYS A 158 -19.07 -8.63 -14.35
N GLU A 159 -20.12 -8.37 -15.13
CA GLU A 159 -21.48 -8.30 -14.61
C GLU A 159 -21.90 -9.66 -14.03
N ILE A 160 -21.64 -10.77 -14.72
CA ILE A 160 -21.92 -12.12 -14.21
C ILE A 160 -21.13 -12.41 -12.92
N ALA A 161 -19.86 -12.03 -12.87
CA ALA A 161 -19.03 -12.18 -11.67
C ALA A 161 -19.57 -11.39 -10.48
N SER A 162 -20.29 -10.28 -10.69
CA SER A 162 -20.91 -9.55 -9.58
C SER A 162 -22.05 -10.32 -8.90
N LEU A 163 -22.67 -11.28 -9.61
CA LEU A 163 -23.79 -12.09 -9.12
C LEU A 163 -23.37 -13.23 -8.17
N THR A 164 -22.07 -13.50 -8.07
CA THR A 164 -21.52 -14.58 -7.22
C THR A 164 -21.32 -14.17 -5.76
N ASN A 165 -21.40 -12.87 -5.46
CA ASN A 165 -21.32 -12.31 -4.11
C ASN A 165 -22.67 -12.28 -3.38
#